data_AF-A0A2N3XTV8-F1
#
_entry.id   AF-A0A2N3XTV8-F1
#
_cell.length_a   1.000
_cell.length_b   1.000
_cell.length_c   1.000
_cell.angle_alpha   90.00
_cell.angle_beta   90.00
_cell.angle_gamma   90.00
#
_symmetry.space_group_name_H-M   'P 1'
#
loop_
_entity.id
_entity.type
_entity.pdbx_description
1 polymer ?
#
loop_
_entity_poly.entity_id
_entity_poly.type
_entity_poly.pdbx_seq_one_letter_code
_entity_poly.pdbx_strand_id
1 'polypeptide(L)' 'MSDYLTYVWRPVTGGRHAFPIAATKAPQEEQVKAFCGAEANAAELHDRSEVDWIREDTCMRCWHTLTTRL' A
#
# COMPACT_ATOMS: atom_id res chain seq x y z
N MET A 1 17.61 -6.19 -4.75
CA MET A 1 17.48 -6.28 -3.27
C MET A 1 16.00 -6.15 -2.87
N SER A 2 15.20 -7.19 -3.09
CA SER A 2 13.75 -7.17 -2.81
C SER A 2 13.26 -8.37 -1.99
N ASP A 3 14.11 -9.37 -1.72
CA ASP A 3 13.62 -10.69 -1.30
C ASP A 3 13.25 -10.80 0.18
N TYR A 4 13.38 -9.71 0.94
CA TYR A 4 13.03 -9.64 2.37
C TYR A 4 11.81 -8.78 2.67
N LEU A 5 11.37 -7.94 1.73
CA LEU A 5 10.20 -7.09 1.95
C LEU A 5 8.94 -7.89 1.64
N THR A 6 8.11 -8.16 2.66
CA THR A 6 6.83 -8.85 2.47
C THR A 6 5.68 -7.89 2.16
N TYR A 7 5.84 -6.61 2.51
CA TYR A 7 4.85 -5.56 2.29
C TYR A 7 5.47 -4.19 2.02
N VAL A 8 4.63 -3.28 1.54
CA VAL A 8 4.95 -1.87 1.32
C VAL A 8 3.79 -0.99 1.77
N TRP A 9 4.10 0.17 2.36
CA TRP A 9 3.11 1.21 2.60
C TRP A 9 3.06 2.15 1.40
N ARG A 10 1.86 2.58 0.98
CA ARG A 10 1.69 3.57 -0.08
C ARG A 10 0.52 4.52 0.23
N PRO A 11 0.70 5.85 0.08
CA PRO A 11 -0.41 6.77 0.05
C PRO A 11 -1.16 6.55 -1.25
N VAL A 12 -2.43 6.22 -1.13
CA VAL A 12 -3.38 6.11 -2.25
C VAL A 12 -4.57 6.99 -1.91
N THR A 13 -5.48 7.17 -2.87
CA THR A 13 -6.70 7.93 -2.64
C THR A 13 -7.46 7.35 -1.43
N GLY A 14 -7.64 8.16 -0.38
CA GLY A 14 -8.34 7.76 0.84
C GLY A 14 -7.46 7.25 1.99
N GLY A 15 -6.13 7.33 1.85
CA GLY A 15 -5.19 7.16 2.96
C GLY A 15 -3.93 6.40 2.60
N ARG A 16 -3.05 6.24 3.60
CA ARG A 16 -1.84 5.42 3.50
C ARG A 16 -2.13 4.00 3.94
N HIS A 17 -2.07 3.08 2.98
CA HIS A 17 -2.41 1.67 3.16
C HIS A 17 -1.18 0.77 3.00
N ALA A 18 -1.23 -0.43 3.58
CA ALA A 18 -0.21 -1.44 3.40
C ALA A 18 -0.67 -2.50 2.38
N PHE A 19 0.19 -2.78 1.41
CA PHE A 19 -0.03 -3.73 0.33
C PHE A 19 1.03 -4.84 0.38
N PRO A 20 0.72 -6.07 -0.10
CA PRO A 20 1.74 -7.07 -0.37
C PRO A 20 2.79 -6.52 -1.34
N ILE A 21 4.07 -6.88 -1.18
CA ILE A 21 5.13 -6.39 -2.09
C ILE A 21 4.86 -6.76 -3.56
N ALA A 22 4.17 -7.88 -3.80
CA ALA A 22 3.81 -8.32 -5.15
C ALA A 22 2.87 -7.32 -5.86
N ALA A 23 2.12 -6.50 -5.12
CA ALA A 23 1.23 -5.50 -5.70
C ALA A 23 1.98 -4.41 -6.49
N THR A 24 3.25 -4.13 -6.15
CA THR A 24 4.08 -3.16 -6.90
C THR A 24 4.59 -3.70 -8.24
N LYS A 25 4.22 -4.92 -8.59
CA LYS A 25 4.56 -5.56 -9.87
C LYS A 25 3.32 -5.76 -10.75
N ALA A 26 2.13 -5.41 -10.25
CA ALA A 26 0.91 -5.48 -11.04
C ALA A 26 0.96 -4.45 -12.19
N PRO A 27 0.37 -4.76 -13.36
CA PRO A 27 0.15 -3.77 -14.42
C PRO A 27 -0.60 -2.55 -13.90
N GLN A 28 -0.26 -1.36 -14.41
CA GLN A 28 -0.78 -0.09 -13.89
C GLN A 28 -2.30 0.02 -13.99
N GLU A 29 -2.93 -0.67 -14.93
CA GLU A 29 -4.37 -0.63 -15.15
C GLU A 29 -5.15 -1.54 -14.19
N GLU A 30 -4.47 -2.43 -13.46
CA GLU A 30 -5.09 -3.39 -12.56
C GLU A 30 -5.42 -2.78 -11.19
N GLN A 31 -6.41 -3.37 -10.53
CA GLN A 31 -6.74 -3.07 -9.14
C GLN A 31 -5.94 -3.98 -8.21
N VAL A 32 -5.34 -3.40 -7.18
CA VAL A 32 -4.60 -4.11 -6.15
C VAL A 32 -5.25 -3.90 -4.79
N LYS A 33 -5.13 -4.91 -3.92
CA LYS A 33 -5.81 -4.95 -2.62
C LYS A 33 -4.83 -4.74 -1.46
N ALA A 34 -5.14 -3.77 -0.61
CA ALA A 34 -4.46 -3.54 0.66
C ALA A 34 -4.85 -4.62 1.69
N PHE A 35 -4.08 -4.75 2.77
CA PHE A 35 -4.39 -5.71 3.84
C PHE A 35 -5.68 -5.42 4.60
N CYS A 36 -6.19 -4.19 4.57
CA CYS A 36 -7.51 -3.86 5.13
C CYS A 36 -8.67 -4.12 4.14
N GLY A 37 -8.38 -4.65 2.95
CA GLY A 37 -9.37 -4.91 1.89
C GLY A 37 -9.68 -3.73 0.97
N ALA A 38 -9.10 -2.55 1.22
CA ALA A 38 -9.23 -1.41 0.31
C ALA A 38 -8.59 -1.73 -1.06
N GLU A 39 -9.24 -1.31 -2.14
CA GLU A 39 -8.74 -1.47 -3.50
C GLU A 39 -8.23 -0.12 -4.01
N ALA A 40 -7.11 -0.16 -4.72
CA ALA A 40 -6.52 1.00 -5.36
C ALA A 40 -5.99 0.58 -6.73
N ASN A 41 -5.93 1.54 -7.66
CA ASN A 41 -5.29 1.28 -8.94
C ASN A 41 -3.77 1.06 -8.72
N ALA A 42 -3.18 0.08 -9.39
CA ALA A 42 -1.77 -0.27 -9.23
C ALA A 42 -0.84 0.92 -9.52
N ALA A 43 -1.21 1.82 -10.44
CA ALA A 43 -0.46 3.05 -10.69
C ALA A 43 -0.32 3.95 -9.45
N GLU A 44 -1.29 3.94 -8.53
CA GLU A 44 -1.22 4.72 -7.28
C GLU A 44 -0.14 4.20 -6.31
N LEU A 45 0.38 2.99 -6.52
CA LEU A 45 1.47 2.45 -5.69
C LEU A 45 2.85 3.02 -6.10
N HIS A 46 2.90 3.80 -7.18
CA HIS A 46 4.10 4.38 -7.76
C HIS A 46 4.00 5.91 -7.82
N ASP A 47 5.16 6.56 -7.93
CA ASP A 47 5.30 7.99 -8.25
C ASP A 47 4.51 8.97 -7.35
N ARG A 48 4.27 8.58 -6.09
CA ARG A 48 3.60 9.44 -5.09
C ARG A 48 4.55 10.52 -4.57
N SER A 49 4.03 11.74 -4.46
CA SER A 49 4.79 12.89 -3.98
C SER A 49 5.07 12.81 -2.49
N GLU A 50 6.13 13.46 -2.02
CA GLU A 50 6.41 13.58 -0.57
C GLU A 50 5.24 14.20 0.21
N VAL A 51 4.49 15.10 -0.44
CA VAL A 51 3.30 15.73 0.16
C VAL A 51 2.20 14.70 0.41
N ASP A 52 1.98 13.75 -0.51
CA ASP A 52 1.01 12.65 -0.30
C ASP A 52 1.40 11.82 0.93
N TRP A 53 2.70 11.55 1.10
CA TRP A 53 3.20 10.81 2.25
C TRP A 53 3.00 11.54 3.58
N ILE A 54 3.00 12.86 3.57
CA ILE A 54 2.79 13.67 4.78
C ILE A 54 1.30 13.80 5.08
N ARG A 55 0.46 13.97 4.05
CA ARG A 55 -0.96 14.32 4.21
C ARG A 55 -1.88 13.13 4.42
N GLU A 56 -1.55 11.99 3.82
CA GLU A 56 -2.43 10.82 3.89
C GLU A 56 -2.32 10.11 5.24
N ASP A 57 -3.46 10.01 5.92
CA ASP A 57 -3.57 9.35 7.22
C ASP A 57 -3.19 7.86 7.12
N THR A 58 -2.52 7.35 8.15
CA THR A 58 -2.16 5.92 8.18
C THR A 58 -3.37 5.07 8.49
N CYS A 59 -3.64 4.07 7.64
CA CYS A 59 -4.72 3.14 7.88
C CYS A 59 -4.42 2.22 9.08
N MET A 60 -5.08 2.48 10.21
CA MET A 60 -4.89 1.70 11.44
C MET A 60 -5.36 0.24 11.31
N ARG A 61 -6.29 -0.07 10.40
CA ARG A 61 -6.66 -1.46 10.08
C ARG A 61 -5.52 -2.22 9.41
N CYS A 62 -4.82 -1.60 8.46
CA CYS A 62 -3.61 -2.19 7.85
C CYS A 62 -2.53 -2.39 8.91
N TRP A 63 -2.34 -1.41 9.79
CA TRP A 63 -1.38 -1.51 10.90
C TRP A 63 -1.67 -2.72 11.79
N HIS A 64 -2.93 -2.84 12.25
CA HIS A 64 -3.36 -3.94 13.10
C HIS A 64 -3.14 -5.30 12.43
N THR A 65 -3.60 -5.47 11.17
CA THR A 65 -3.42 -6.71 10.41
C THR A 65 -1.96 -7.13 10.29
N LEU A 66 -1.03 -6.18 10.12
CA LEU A 66 0.40 -6.47 10.06
C LEU A 66 0.94 -6.90 11.43
N THR A 67 0.56 -6.23 12.50
CA THR A 67 1.03 -6.56 13.86
C THR A 67 0.53 -7.90 14.38
N THR A 68 -0.61 -8.39 13.88
CA THR A 68 -1.16 -9.71 14.25
C THR A 68 -0.65 -10.85 13.38
N ARG A 69 0.06 -10.56 12.28
CA ARG A 69 0.63 -11.55 11.36
C ARG A 69 2.09 -11.91 11.68
N LEU A 70 2.71 -11.20 12.63
CA LEU A 70 4.07 -11.42 13.11
C LEU A 70 4.08 -12.35 14.33
#